data_AF-A0A9P9D758-F1
#
_entry.id   AF-A0A9P9D758-F1
#
_cell.length_a   1.000
_cell.length_b   1.000
_cell.length_c   1.000
_cell.angle_alpha   90.00
_cell.angle_beta   90.00
_cell.angle_gamma   90.00
#
_symmetry.space_group_name_H-M   'P 1'
#
loop_
_entity.id
_entity.type
_entity.pdbx_description
1 polymer ?
#
loop_
_entity_poly.entity_id
_entity_poly.type
_entity_poly.pdbx_seq_one_letter_code
_entity_poly.pdbx_strand_id
1 'polypeptide(L)'
;MIDRALVLQPFYDPFIQRVLSEWNKANLTKSGSVRKGARIPFFLKEENRISSSDWRVLQALRDILLDFQLVVKALEGDGQGKYQNQGQEDEIELPLSGKSWLDGVSL
;
A
#
# COMPACT_ATOMS: atom_id res chain seq x y z
N MET A 1 -0.23 9.83 -2.21
CA MET A 1 0.71 10.33 -3.24
C MET A 1 1.56 9.20 -3.82
N ILE A 2 2.05 8.26 -2.99
CA ILE A 2 2.87 7.13 -3.45
C ILE A 2 2.08 6.17 -4.36
N ASP A 3 0.82 5.85 -4.06
CA ASP A 3 0.01 4.97 -4.94
C ASP A 3 -0.11 5.52 -6.37
N ARG A 4 -0.30 6.84 -6.52
CA ARG A 4 -0.34 7.50 -7.83
C ARG A 4 1.00 7.40 -8.56
N ALA A 5 2.12 7.49 -7.84
CA ALA A 5 3.45 7.33 -8.43
C ALA A 5 3.69 5.89 -8.91
N LEU A 6 3.30 4.89 -8.10
CA LEU A 6 3.41 3.48 -8.45
C LEU A 6 2.56 3.10 -9.67
N VAL A 7 1.36 3.68 -9.82
CA VAL A 7 0.53 3.54 -11.04
C VAL A 7 1.26 4.02 -12.30
N LEU A 8 2.13 5.02 -12.17
CA LEU A 8 2.89 5.57 -13.31
C LEU A 8 4.16 4.77 -13.65
N GLN A 9 4.60 3.85 -12.78
CA GLN A 9 5.84 3.09 -12.97
C GLN A 9 5.94 2.42 -14.36
N PRO A 10 4.92 1.72 -14.89
CA PRO A 10 5.01 1.07 -16.20
C PRO A 10 5.18 2.06 -17.36
N PHE A 11 4.82 3.32 -17.15
CA PHE A 11 4.88 4.37 -18.17
C PHE A 11 6.14 5.23 -18.07
N TYR A 12 6.93 5.09 -16.99
CA TYR A 12 8.08 5.94 -16.71
C TYR A 12 9.17 5.80 -17.78
N ASP A 13 9.66 4.58 -18.02
CA ASP A 13 10.73 4.37 -19.01
C ASP A 13 10.29 4.73 -20.44
N PRO A 14 9.10 4.34 -20.93
CA PRO A 14 8.60 4.81 -22.21
C PRO A 14 8.52 6.34 -22.32
N PHE A 15 8.13 7.02 -21.24
CA PHE A 15 8.10 8.47 -21.19
C PHE A 15 9.50 9.07 -21.30
N ILE A 16 10.46 8.60 -20.49
CA ILE A 16 11.85 9.06 -20.53
C ILE A 16 12.46 8.85 -21.91
N GLN A 17 12.25 7.70 -22.54
CA GLN A 17 12.73 7.41 -23.88
C GLN A 17 12.16 8.38 -24.93
N ARG A 18 10.85 8.66 -24.87
CA ARG A 18 10.19 9.60 -25.78
C ARG A 18 10.78 11.00 -25.64
N VAL A 19 10.84 11.52 -24.42
CA VAL A 19 11.34 12.88 -24.16
C VAL A 19 12.82 13.00 -24.49
N LEU A 20 13.64 11.98 -24.19
CA LEU A 20 15.05 11.95 -24.57
C LEU A 20 15.23 11.97 -26.10
N SER A 21 14.40 11.20 -26.83
CA SER A 21 14.40 11.21 -28.29
C SER A 21 14.08 12.58 -28.86
N GLU A 22 13.03 13.24 -28.34
CA GLU A 22 12.63 14.59 -28.76
C GLU A 22 13.72 15.63 -28.44
N TRP A 23 14.31 15.56 -27.25
CA TRP A 23 15.40 16.44 -26.87
C TRP A 23 16.61 16.24 -27.79
N ASN A 24 16.98 14.99 -28.09
CA ASN A 24 18.09 14.68 -28.99
C ASN A 24 17.84 15.23 -30.41
N LYS A 25 16.64 15.05 -30.96
CA LYS A 25 16.27 15.58 -32.28
C LYS A 25 16.41 17.10 -32.35
N ALA A 26 16.00 17.80 -31.29
CA ALA A 26 16.05 19.26 -31.24
C ALA A 26 17.47 19.81 -30.97
N ASN A 27 18.28 19.09 -30.18
CA ASN A 27 19.49 19.64 -29.56
C ASN A 27 20.80 18.99 -30.01
N LEU A 28 20.77 17.89 -30.77
CA LEU A 28 21.98 17.32 -31.37
C LEU A 28 22.25 17.92 -32.75
N THR A 29 23.53 17.97 -33.10
CA THR A 29 24.00 18.24 -34.46
C THR A 29 23.97 16.95 -35.29
N LYS A 30 24.24 17.07 -36.60
CA LYS A 30 24.33 15.90 -37.49
C LYS A 30 25.44 14.91 -37.07
N SER A 31 26.47 15.37 -36.35
CA SER A 31 27.55 14.53 -35.83
C SER A 31 27.28 14.00 -34.42
N GLY A 32 26.10 14.26 -33.84
CA GLY A 32 25.72 13.79 -32.51
C GLY A 32 26.24 14.64 -31.35
N SER A 33 26.90 15.78 -31.62
CA SER A 33 27.31 16.72 -30.57
C SER A 33 26.12 17.58 -30.11
N VAL A 34 26.11 17.94 -28.82
CA VAL A 34 25.10 18.84 -28.27
C VAL A 34 25.34 20.26 -28.80
N ARG A 35 24.28 20.92 -29.28
CA ARG A 35 24.34 22.30 -29.80
C ARG A 35 24.76 23.28 -28.69
N LYS A 36 25.50 24.32 -29.06
CA LYS A 36 25.99 25.34 -28.12
C LYS A 36 24.80 25.97 -27.38
N GLY A 37 24.87 25.98 -26.05
CA GLY A 37 23.84 26.54 -25.17
C GLY A 37 22.69 25.60 -24.83
N ALA A 38 22.54 24.46 -25.53
CA ALA A 38 21.57 23.46 -25.15
C ALA A 38 21.96 22.78 -23.84
N ARG A 39 20.97 22.61 -22.95
CA ARG A 39 21.14 21.95 -21.65
C ARG A 39 20.14 20.81 -21.54
N ILE A 40 20.62 19.67 -21.06
CA ILE A 40 19.73 18.54 -20.77
C ILE A 40 18.84 18.89 -19.56
N PRO A 41 17.51 18.71 -19.66
CA PRO A 41 16.62 18.84 -18.52
C PRO A 41 17.07 17.96 -17.35
N PHE A 42 16.90 18.47 -16.13
CA PHE A 42 17.39 17.81 -14.92
C PHE A 42 16.92 16.36 -14.79
N PHE A 43 15.64 16.09 -15.04
CA PHE A 43 15.03 14.76 -14.92
C PHE A 43 15.44 13.77 -16.04
N LEU A 44 16.06 14.25 -17.12
CA LEU A 44 16.58 13.39 -18.19
C LEU A 44 18.02 12.94 -17.93
N LYS A 45 18.72 13.57 -16.99
CA LYS A 45 20.05 13.13 -16.56
C LYS A 45 19.95 11.75 -15.92
N GLU A 46 20.87 10.86 -16.26
CA GLU A 46 20.82 9.46 -15.84
C GLU A 46 20.78 9.32 -14.31
N GLU A 47 21.60 10.12 -13.62
CA GLU A 47 21.70 10.15 -12.17
C GLU A 47 20.43 10.61 -11.43
N ASN A 48 19.50 11.25 -12.15
CA ASN A 48 18.25 11.75 -11.59
C ASN A 48 17.03 10.91 -12.00
N ARG A 49 17.25 9.82 -12.75
CA ARG A 49 16.16 8.92 -13.15
C ARG A 49 15.81 7.98 -12.02
N ILE A 50 14.54 7.62 -11.93
CA ILE A 50 14.05 6.64 -10.96
C ILE A 50 14.48 5.26 -11.43
N SER A 51 15.39 4.66 -10.67
CA SER A 51 15.91 3.32 -10.93
C SER A 51 14.95 2.23 -10.46
N SER A 52 15.22 0.99 -10.85
CA SER A 52 14.49 -0.18 -10.32
C SER A 52 14.56 -0.29 -8.79
N SER A 53 15.68 0.13 -8.18
CA SER A 53 15.80 0.18 -6.72
C SER A 53 14.92 1.25 -6.10
N ASP A 54 14.83 2.44 -6.71
CA ASP A 54 14.00 3.53 -6.19
C ASP A 54 12.52 3.14 -6.20
N TRP A 55 12.06 2.47 -7.27
CA TRP A 55 10.71 1.91 -7.32
C TRP A 55 10.43 0.90 -6.20
N ARG A 56 11.41 0.04 -5.90
CA ARG A 56 11.30 -0.91 -4.78
C ARG A 56 11.23 -0.19 -3.43
N VAL A 57 11.99 0.89 -3.25
CA VAL A 57 11.93 1.71 -2.04
C VAL A 57 10.55 2.37 -1.90
N LEU A 58 9.99 2.91 -2.99
CA LEU A 58 8.65 3.49 -2.99
C LEU A 58 7.57 2.45 -2.64
N GLN A 59 7.67 1.23 -3.17
CA GLN A 59 6.78 0.13 -2.85
C GLN A 59 6.89 -0.25 -1.36
N ALA A 60 8.11 -0.46 -0.86
CA ALA A 60 8.33 -0.80 0.54
C ALA A 60 7.80 0.27 1.50
N LEU A 61 8.03 1.55 1.17
CA LEU A 61 7.49 2.67 1.95
C LEU A 61 5.96 2.66 1.96
N ARG A 62 5.33 2.39 0.81
CA ARG A 62 3.87 2.28 0.71
C ARG A 62 3.33 1.15 1.56
N ASP A 63 3.98 -0.01 1.56
CA ASP A 63 3.54 -1.16 2.35
C ASP A 63 3.70 -0.91 3.87
N ILE A 64 4.82 -0.32 4.30
CA ILE A 64 5.01 0.12 5.70
C ILE A 64 3.91 1.08 6.15
N LEU A 65 3.57 2.08 5.33
CA LEU A 65 2.53 3.04 5.67
C LEU A 65 1.14 2.39 5.79
N LEU A 66 0.86 1.35 5.00
CA LEU A 66 -0.38 0.58 5.12
C LEU A 66 -0.43 -0.25 6.40
N ASP A 67 0.69 -0.86 6.79
CA ASP A 67 0.79 -1.57 8.06
C ASP A 67 0.51 -0.62 9.23
N PHE A 68 1.10 0.57 9.22
CA PHE A 68 0.81 1.60 10.22
C PHE A 68 -0.67 2.01 10.22
N GLN A 69 -1.27 2.21 9.04
CA GLN A 69 -2.68 2.56 8.94
C GLN A 69 -3.57 1.45 9.54
N LEU A 70 -3.23 0.17 9.33
CA LEU A 70 -3.96 -0.96 9.90
C LEU A 70 -3.86 -0.98 11.43
N VAL A 71 -2.66 -0.82 11.96
CA VAL A 71 -2.42 -0.79 13.42
C VAL A 71 -3.14 0.39 14.06
N VAL A 72 -3.06 1.59 13.47
CA VAL A 72 -3.77 2.78 13.97
C VAL A 72 -5.28 2.52 14.01
N LYS A 73 -5.88 1.98 12.94
CA LYS A 73 -7.31 1.62 12.94
C LYS A 73 -7.68 0.61 14.02
N ALA A 74 -6.84 -0.40 14.24
CA ALA A 74 -7.07 -1.39 15.29
C ALA A 74 -6.97 -0.79 16.70
N LEU A 75 -6.04 0.14 16.92
CA LEU A 75 -5.82 0.80 18.21
C LEU A 75 -6.81 1.94 18.50
N GLU A 76 -7.27 2.66 17.48
CA GLU A 76 -8.36 3.65 17.59
C GLU A 76 -9.70 3.00 17.94
N GLY A 77 -9.76 1.67 17.83
CA GLY A 77 -10.88 0.84 18.22
C GLY A 77 -11.92 0.80 17.12
N ASP A 78 -11.96 -0.29 16.35
CA ASP A 78 -13.26 -0.81 15.92
C ASP A 78 -14.09 -0.91 17.19
N GLY A 79 -15.08 -0.02 17.32
CA GLY A 79 -15.62 0.42 18.60
C GLY A 79 -15.64 -0.70 19.62
N GLN A 80 -15.01 -0.45 20.77
CA GLN A 80 -15.53 -1.03 22.00
C GLN A 80 -17.00 -0.63 22.03
N GLY A 81 -17.85 -1.47 21.44
CA GLY A 81 -19.25 -1.54 21.75
C GLY A 81 -19.25 -1.67 23.25
N LYS A 82 -19.57 -0.56 23.91
CA LYS A 82 -20.01 -0.57 25.28
C LYS A 82 -21.09 -1.64 25.32
N TYR A 83 -20.75 -2.84 25.74
CA TYR A 83 -21.73 -3.69 26.39
C TYR A 83 -22.11 -2.88 27.62
N GLN A 84 -23.13 -2.04 27.46
CA GLN A 84 -23.83 -1.44 28.56
C GLN A 84 -24.21 -2.61 29.45
N ASN A 85 -23.73 -2.60 30.69
CA ASN A 85 -24.36 -3.36 31.75
C ASN A 85 -25.82 -2.92 31.79
N GLN A 86 -26.70 -3.61 31.05
CA GLN A 86 -28.10 -3.65 31.40
C GLN A 86 -28.14 -4.53 32.64
N GLY A 87 -28.14 -3.85 33.79
CA GLY A 87 -28.70 -4.45 35.00
C GLY A 87 -30.12 -4.85 34.67
N GLN A 88 -30.35 -6.15 34.58
CA GLN A 88 -31.60 -6.78 34.97
C GLN A 88 -31.20 -7.98 35.81
N GLU A 89 -31.20 -7.74 37.11
CA GLU A 89 -31.73 -8.71 38.05
C GLU A 89 -33.08 -9.14 37.49
N ASP A 90 -33.14 -10.31 36.88
CA ASP A 90 -34.38 -11.07 36.79
C ASP A 90 -33.98 -12.54 36.82
N GLU A 91 -34.29 -13.11 37.97
CA GLU A 91 -34.29 -14.52 38.33
C GLU A 91 -34.90 -15.34 37.18
N ILE A 92 -34.08 -16.11 36.46
CA ILE A 92 -34.59 -17.15 35.55
C ILE A 92 -34.14 -18.49 36.15
N GLU A 93 -35.12 -19.17 36.74
CA GLU A 93 -35.02 -20.49 37.33
C GLU A 93 -34.28 -21.48 36.42
N LEU A 94 -33.32 -22.19 37.01
CA LEU A 94 -32.70 -23.37 36.43
C LEU A 94 -33.76 -24.47 36.24
N PRO A 95 -33.96 -25.04 35.03
CA PRO A 95 -34.78 -26.23 34.92
C PRO A 95 -33.96 -27.45 35.38
N LEU A 96 -34.10 -27.77 36.67
CA LEU A 96 -33.87 -29.11 37.21
C LEU A 96 -34.95 -30.06 36.66
N SER A 97 -34.67 -30.72 35.53
CA SER A 97 -35.37 -31.94 35.10
C SER A 97 -34.56 -32.56 33.96
N GLY A 98 -33.78 -33.62 34.15
CA GLY A 98 -34.27 -34.93 34.54
C GLY A 98 -34.73 -35.72 33.30
N LYS A 99 -33.78 -36.20 32.49
CA LYS A 99 -33.86 -37.30 31.49
C LYS A 99 -32.47 -37.46 30.83
N SER A 100 -31.56 -38.25 31.41
CA SER A 100 -31.39 -39.69 31.17
C SER A 100 -31.40 -40.08 29.69
N TRP A 101 -30.26 -39.91 29.02
CA TRP A 101 -29.84 -40.72 27.85
C TRP A 101 -28.31 -40.64 27.78
N LEU A 102 -27.63 -41.38 28.66
CA LEU A 102 -26.29 -41.95 28.47
C LEU A 102 -26.00 -42.86 29.69
N ASP A 103 -26.88 -43.83 29.90
CA ASP A 103 -26.56 -45.04 30.68
C ASP A 103 -26.74 -46.23 29.74
N GLY A 104 -25.62 -46.63 29.16
CA GLY A 104 -25.46 -47.77 28.27
C GLY A 104 -24.12 -48.45 28.54
N VAL A 105 -23.92 -48.81 29.82
CA VAL A 105 -23.22 -49.99 30.34
C VAL A 105 -21.79 -50.29 29.83
N SER A 106 -20.85 -50.16 30.75
CA SER A 106 -19.51 -50.77 30.74
C SER A 106 -19.56 -52.31 30.76
N LEU A 107 -18.63 -52.92 30.03
CA LEU A 107 -17.69 -53.92 30.54
C LEU A 107 -16.32 -53.66 29.92
#